data_AF-A0A7W1YKW4-F1
#
_entry.id   AF-A0A7W1YKW4-F1
#
_cell.length_a   1.000
_cell.length_b   1.000
_cell.length_c   1.000
_cell.angle_alpha   90.00
_cell.angle_beta   90.00
_cell.angle_gamma   90.00
#
_symmetry.space_group_name_H-M   'P 1'
#
loop_
_entity.id
_entity.type
_entity.pdbx_description
1 polymer ?
#
loop_
_entity_poly.entity_id
_entity_poly.type
_entity_poly.pdbx_seq_one_letter_code
_entity_poly.pdbx_strand_id
1 'polypeptide(L)'
;MSAGRWRQLLLTVTFVPACWLAMMAVHELGHVLAGWATGGTVDHVVLGPFALSRTEMRDNPHPLCEIWSGPLLGALLPWLLVLGWRLARVPATHLPRFFAGFCLVANGAYLMAGACTGDGDAGELIGLGAPVWVLVVVGLPMLLGGLRAWHGLGPAFGMGNGGERVAAGQVVGSAALLALIIMLELVLTPR
;
A
#
# COMPACT_ATOMS: atom_id res chain seq x y z
N MET A 1 5.78 -26.64 17.77
CA MET A 1 5.21 -25.27 17.77
C MET A 1 3.78 -25.32 18.28
N SER A 2 3.34 -24.39 19.13
CA SER A 2 1.94 -24.37 19.61
C SER A 2 0.97 -23.98 18.48
N ALA A 3 -0.29 -24.42 18.56
CA ALA A 3 -1.32 -24.07 17.57
C ALA A 3 -1.49 -22.55 17.37
N GLY A 4 -1.25 -21.75 18.42
CA GLY A 4 -1.27 -20.28 18.33
C GLY A 4 -0.14 -19.71 17.47
N ARG A 5 1.08 -20.24 17.61
CA ARG A 5 2.24 -19.83 16.79
C ARG A 5 2.05 -20.14 15.30
N TRP A 6 1.39 -21.25 14.98
CA TRP A 6 1.08 -21.58 13.59
C TRP A 6 0.10 -20.59 12.95
N ARG A 7 -0.96 -20.19 13.67
CA ARG A 7 -1.91 -19.20 13.16
C ARG A 7 -1.28 -17.82 12.99
N GLN A 8 -0.43 -17.42 13.93
CA GLN A 8 0.36 -16.20 13.80
C GLN A 8 1.23 -16.23 12.54
N LEU A 9 2.00 -17.30 12.34
CA LEU A 9 2.84 -17.45 11.16
C LEU A 9 2.00 -17.39 9.88
N LEU A 10 0.92 -18.16 9.81
CA LEU A 10 0.02 -18.19 8.65
C LEU A 10 -0.61 -16.82 8.36
N LEU A 11 -1.03 -16.09 9.39
CA LEU A 11 -1.53 -14.73 9.22
C LEU A 11 -0.42 -13.84 8.66
N THR A 12 0.80 -13.87 9.22
CA THR A 12 1.91 -13.03 8.73
C THR A 12 2.27 -13.32 7.28
N VAL A 13 2.47 -14.60 6.91
CA VAL A 13 2.91 -14.99 5.56
C VAL A 13 1.82 -14.79 4.50
N THR A 14 0.56 -14.65 4.89
CA THR A 14 -0.53 -14.33 3.95
C THR A 14 -0.84 -12.83 3.92
N PHE A 15 -0.84 -12.18 5.08
CA PHE A 15 -1.30 -10.80 5.21
C PHE A 15 -0.26 -9.79 4.73
N VAL A 16 1.04 -10.05 4.98
CA VAL A 16 2.10 -9.14 4.53
C VAL A 16 2.17 -9.08 2.99
N PRO A 17 2.20 -10.20 2.26
CA PRO A 17 2.09 -10.16 0.80
C PRO A 17 0.79 -9.54 0.31
N ALA A 18 -0.35 -9.81 0.96
CA ALA A 18 -1.61 -9.17 0.60
C ALA A 18 -1.54 -7.64 0.76
N CYS A 19 -0.88 -7.14 1.81
CA CYS A 19 -0.64 -5.71 2.00
C CYS A 19 0.26 -5.14 0.90
N TRP A 20 1.30 -5.87 0.46
CA TRP A 20 2.16 -5.42 -0.63
C TRP A 20 1.40 -5.28 -1.95
N LEU A 21 0.68 -6.32 -2.36
CA LEU A 21 -0.11 -6.30 -3.60
C LEU A 21 -1.22 -5.24 -3.56
N ALA A 22 -1.97 -5.17 -2.45
CA ALA A 22 -3.00 -4.15 -2.28
C ALA A 22 -2.40 -2.73 -2.22
N MET A 23 -1.20 -2.55 -1.67
CA MET A 23 -0.52 -1.26 -1.65
C MET A 23 -0.19 -0.78 -3.07
N MET A 24 0.36 -1.67 -3.92
CA MET A 24 0.59 -1.36 -5.35
C MET A 24 -0.72 -0.99 -6.05
N ALA A 25 -1.79 -1.77 -5.86
CA ALA A 25 -3.09 -1.48 -6.47
C ALA A 25 -3.66 -0.11 -6.06
N VAL A 26 -3.54 0.27 -4.78
CA VAL A 26 -4.04 1.57 -4.29
C VAL A 26 -3.12 2.73 -4.72
N HIS A 27 -1.82 2.48 -4.86
CA HIS A 27 -0.86 3.42 -5.42
C HIS A 27 -1.18 3.71 -6.90
N GLU A 28 -1.31 2.69 -7.73
CA GLU A 28 -1.71 2.84 -9.15
C GLU A 28 -3.09 3.48 -9.31
N LEU A 29 -4.03 3.16 -8.41
CA LEU A 29 -5.32 3.84 -8.39
C LEU A 29 -5.17 5.35 -8.19
N GLY A 30 -4.16 5.79 -7.44
CA GLY A 30 -3.82 7.20 -7.27
C GLY A 30 -3.47 7.88 -8.59
N HIS A 31 -2.58 7.26 -9.37
CA HIS A 31 -2.21 7.71 -10.72
C HIS A 31 -3.43 7.79 -11.63
N VAL A 32 -4.21 6.71 -11.70
CA VAL A 32 -5.43 6.63 -12.54
C VAL A 32 -6.43 7.74 -12.20
N LEU A 33 -6.74 7.93 -10.91
CA LEU A 33 -7.72 8.93 -10.47
C LEU A 33 -7.27 10.35 -10.81
N ALA A 34 -5.99 10.67 -10.61
CA ALA A 34 -5.45 11.98 -10.93
C ALA A 34 -5.34 12.22 -12.43
N GLY A 35 -4.91 11.19 -13.19
CA GLY A 35 -4.92 11.21 -14.65
C GLY A 35 -6.31 11.57 -15.19
N TRP A 36 -7.35 10.85 -14.77
CA TRP A 36 -8.72 11.18 -15.16
C TRP A 36 -9.18 12.57 -14.70
N ALA A 37 -8.90 12.93 -13.45
CA ALA A 37 -9.31 14.23 -12.89
C ALA A 37 -8.66 15.42 -13.60
N THR A 38 -7.48 15.22 -14.19
CA THR A 38 -6.73 16.25 -14.91
C THR A 38 -6.94 16.21 -16.43
N GLY A 39 -7.83 15.34 -16.92
CA GLY A 39 -8.17 15.21 -18.34
C GLY A 39 -7.25 14.30 -19.15
N GLY A 40 -6.40 13.52 -18.49
CA GLY A 40 -5.61 12.47 -19.11
C GLY A 40 -6.40 11.19 -19.39
N THR A 41 -5.82 10.34 -20.23
CA THR A 41 -6.39 9.05 -20.62
C THR A 41 -5.43 7.93 -20.22
N VAL A 42 -5.94 6.97 -19.44
CA VAL A 42 -5.17 5.78 -19.06
C VAL A 42 -5.14 4.84 -20.26
N ASP A 43 -3.95 4.41 -20.67
CA ASP A 43 -3.79 3.38 -21.68
C ASP A 43 -3.97 2.01 -21.06
N HIS A 44 -3.13 1.69 -20.06
CA HIS A 44 -3.24 0.46 -19.29
C HIS A 44 -2.55 0.58 -17.93
N VAL A 45 -2.92 -0.31 -17.01
CA VAL A 45 -2.30 -0.44 -15.68
C VAL A 45 -1.70 -1.82 -15.59
N VAL A 46 -0.41 -1.89 -15.25
CA VAL A 46 0.29 -3.14 -15.00
C VAL A 46 0.37 -3.33 -13.50
N LEU A 47 -0.28 -4.39 -13.02
CA LEU A 47 -0.10 -4.90 -11.67
C LEU A 47 0.61 -6.25 -11.77
N GLY A 48 1.36 -6.65 -10.76
CA GLY A 48 1.87 -8.01 -10.77
C GLY A 48 2.66 -8.35 -9.53
N PRO A 49 2.57 -9.60 -9.06
CA PRO A 49 3.27 -10.01 -7.84
C PRO A 49 4.80 -10.02 -7.99
N PHE A 50 5.29 -10.01 -9.24
CA PHE A 50 6.70 -10.05 -9.59
C PHE A 50 7.12 -8.90 -10.52
N ALA A 51 6.21 -7.97 -10.82
CA ALA A 51 6.49 -6.81 -11.64
C ALA A 51 6.46 -5.55 -10.78
N LEU A 52 7.21 -4.52 -11.19
CA LEU A 52 6.96 -3.18 -10.69
C LEU A 52 5.63 -2.71 -11.28
N SER A 53 4.70 -2.31 -10.42
CA SER A 53 3.44 -1.74 -10.87
C SER A 53 3.72 -0.42 -11.61
N ARG A 54 2.91 -0.13 -12.61
CA ARG A 54 2.94 1.16 -13.30
C ARG A 54 1.62 1.44 -13.99
N THR A 55 1.30 2.73 -14.08
CA THR A 55 0.18 3.24 -14.86
C THR A 55 0.74 3.92 -16.09
N GLU A 56 0.38 3.41 -17.27
CA GLU A 56 0.76 4.02 -18.53
C GLU A 56 -0.37 4.93 -19.01
N MET A 57 -0.07 6.22 -19.14
CA MET A 57 -1.00 7.23 -19.65
C MET A 57 -0.78 7.39 -21.15
N ARG A 58 -1.86 7.36 -21.93
CA ARG A 58 -1.82 7.71 -23.36
C ARG A 58 -1.66 9.21 -23.56
N ASP A 59 -2.46 9.98 -22.83
CA ASP A 59 -2.37 11.44 -22.76
C ASP A 59 -2.25 11.85 -21.29
N ASN A 60 -1.24 12.67 -20.97
CA ASN A 60 -1.03 13.17 -19.61
C ASN A 60 -0.76 14.68 -19.63
N PRO A 61 -1.80 15.53 -19.53
CA PRO A 61 -1.64 16.98 -19.56
C PRO A 61 -0.95 17.53 -18.29
N HIS A 62 -0.97 16.77 -17.20
CA HIS A 62 -0.49 17.21 -15.88
C HIS A 62 0.33 16.12 -15.17
N PRO A 63 1.49 15.74 -15.72
CA PRO A 63 2.25 14.57 -15.26
C PRO A 63 2.73 14.70 -13.80
N LEU A 64 3.13 15.90 -13.37
CA LEU A 64 3.47 16.11 -11.96
C LEU A 64 2.30 15.81 -11.01
N CYS A 65 1.07 16.15 -11.41
CA CYS A 65 -0.09 15.89 -10.56
C CYS A 65 -0.38 14.39 -10.48
N GLU A 66 -0.34 13.71 -11.63
CA GLU A 66 -0.57 12.28 -11.72
C GLU A 66 0.50 11.48 -10.96
N ILE A 67 1.79 11.76 -11.18
CA ILE A 67 2.88 11.05 -10.52
C ILE A 67 2.86 11.27 -9.00
N TRP A 68 2.62 12.50 -8.51
CA TRP A 68 2.51 12.74 -7.06
C TRP A 68 1.29 12.03 -6.44
N SER A 69 0.22 11.86 -7.21
CA SER A 69 -1.01 11.27 -6.70
C SER A 69 -0.89 9.79 -6.40
N GLY A 70 0.00 9.05 -7.07
CA GLY A 70 0.32 7.66 -6.74
C GLY A 70 0.66 7.47 -5.25
N PRO A 71 1.78 8.02 -4.77
CA PRO A 71 2.18 7.89 -3.38
C PRO A 71 1.28 8.64 -2.39
N LEU A 72 0.72 9.81 -2.77
CA LEU A 72 -0.13 10.60 -1.87
C LEU A 72 -1.49 9.91 -1.63
N LEU A 73 -2.19 9.52 -2.69
CA LEU A 73 -3.48 8.82 -2.56
C LEU A 73 -3.28 7.38 -2.12
N GLY A 74 -2.20 6.73 -2.58
CA GLY A 74 -1.72 5.43 -2.12
C GLY A 74 -1.58 5.36 -0.60
N ALA A 75 -1.07 6.43 0.02
CA ALA A 75 -0.95 6.55 1.47
C ALA A 75 -2.25 7.00 2.16
N LEU A 76 -3.06 7.85 1.53
CA LEU A 76 -4.24 8.48 2.17
C LEU A 76 -5.49 7.59 2.14
N LEU A 77 -5.81 6.96 1.01
CA LEU A 77 -7.04 6.16 0.85
C LEU A 77 -7.19 5.04 1.89
N PRO A 78 -6.12 4.31 2.28
CA PRO A 78 -6.21 3.30 3.34
C PRO A 78 -6.66 3.87 4.70
N TRP A 79 -6.40 5.14 5.00
CA TRP A 79 -6.89 5.76 6.23
C TRP A 79 -8.39 6.05 6.21
N LEU A 80 -8.95 6.31 5.03
CA LEU A 80 -10.40 6.39 4.87
C LEU A 80 -11.04 5.02 5.14
N LEU A 81 -10.39 3.92 4.72
CA LEU A 81 -10.81 2.57 5.07
C LEU A 81 -10.78 2.34 6.59
N VAL A 82 -9.70 2.75 7.27
CA VAL A 82 -9.62 2.67 8.76
C VAL A 82 -10.74 3.48 9.42
N LEU A 83 -11.00 4.69 8.95
CA LEU A 83 -12.08 5.53 9.45
C LEU A 83 -13.44 4.85 9.26
N GLY A 84 -13.74 4.37 8.06
CA GLY A 84 -14.97 3.64 7.76
C GLY A 84 -15.14 2.41 8.66
N TRP A 85 -14.07 1.63 8.86
CA TRP A 85 -14.06 0.45 9.74
C TRP A 85 -14.42 0.80 11.18
N ARG A 86 -13.88 1.91 11.69
CA ARG A 86 -14.15 2.42 13.05
C ARG A 86 -15.58 2.93 13.18
N LEU A 87 -16.06 3.70 12.20
CA LEU A 87 -17.42 4.24 12.19
C LEU A 87 -18.46 3.12 12.13
N ALA A 88 -18.19 2.08 11.35
CA ALA A 88 -19.02 0.87 11.26
C ALA A 88 -18.86 -0.08 12.47
N ARG A 89 -17.97 0.22 13.42
CA ARG A 89 -17.67 -0.59 14.62
C ARG A 89 -17.33 -2.05 14.30
N VAL A 90 -16.71 -2.28 13.14
CA VAL A 90 -16.34 -3.63 12.72
C VAL A 90 -15.15 -4.10 13.58
N PRO A 91 -15.16 -5.34 14.10
CA PRO A 91 -14.04 -5.87 14.87
C PRO A 91 -12.77 -5.94 14.03
N ALA A 92 -11.64 -6.23 14.70
CA ALA A 92 -10.32 -6.38 14.06
C ALA A 92 -9.81 -5.12 13.32
N THR A 93 -10.08 -3.92 13.85
CA THR A 93 -9.56 -2.64 13.34
C THR A 93 -8.02 -2.58 13.22
N HIS A 94 -7.29 -3.50 13.85
CA HIS A 94 -5.85 -3.63 13.72
C HIS A 94 -5.41 -4.04 12.29
N LEU A 95 -6.21 -4.80 11.54
CA LEU A 95 -5.87 -5.21 10.17
C LEU A 95 -5.87 -4.01 9.18
N PRO A 96 -6.96 -3.24 9.02
CA PRO A 96 -6.94 -2.07 8.16
C PRO A 96 -5.96 -1.00 8.67
N ARG A 97 -5.76 -0.87 9.99
CA ARG A 97 -4.74 0.03 10.55
C ARG A 97 -3.32 -0.43 10.19
N PHE A 98 -3.05 -1.73 10.21
CA PHE A 98 -1.77 -2.27 9.76
C PHE A 98 -1.56 -1.99 8.28
N PHE A 99 -2.56 -2.24 7.43
CA PHE A 99 -2.50 -1.95 6.01
C PHE A 99 -2.28 -0.45 5.72
N ALA A 100 -2.99 0.45 6.40
CA ALA A 100 -2.78 1.89 6.24
C ALA A 100 -1.38 2.34 6.69
N GLY A 101 -0.86 1.77 7.78
CA GLY A 101 0.53 1.96 8.19
C GLY A 101 1.52 1.42 7.15
N PHE A 102 1.22 0.27 6.55
CA PHE A 102 2.03 -0.32 5.48
C PHE A 102 2.12 0.58 4.27
N CYS A 103 0.99 1.10 3.78
CA CYS A 103 0.98 2.01 2.64
C CYS A 103 1.78 3.29 2.92
N LEU A 104 1.66 3.85 4.14
CA LEU A 104 2.49 5.00 4.55
C LEU A 104 3.99 4.68 4.53
N VAL A 105 4.39 3.55 5.12
CA VAL A 105 5.79 3.11 5.15
C VAL A 105 6.31 2.87 3.73
N ALA A 106 5.57 2.11 2.91
CA ALA A 106 5.98 1.73 1.58
C ALA A 106 6.13 2.96 0.66
N ASN A 107 5.11 3.81 0.57
CA ASN A 107 5.16 5.02 -0.26
C ASN A 107 6.21 6.02 0.22
N GLY A 108 6.33 6.20 1.54
CA GLY A 108 7.35 7.08 2.12
C GLY A 108 8.78 6.60 1.88
N ALA A 109 9.03 5.30 2.10
CA ALA A 109 10.33 4.69 1.84
C ALA A 109 10.67 4.68 0.34
N TYR A 110 9.68 4.41 -0.52
CA TYR A 110 9.84 4.42 -1.96
C TYR A 110 10.26 5.80 -2.47
N LEU A 111 9.56 6.87 -2.06
CA LEU A 111 9.94 8.25 -2.40
C LEU A 111 11.36 8.60 -1.92
N MET A 112 11.71 8.24 -0.69
CA MET A 112 13.03 8.54 -0.12
C MET A 112 14.16 7.74 -0.77
N ALA A 113 13.92 6.47 -1.11
CA ALA A 113 14.91 5.64 -1.79
C ALA A 113 15.11 6.11 -3.24
N GLY A 114 14.00 6.37 -3.96
CA GLY A 114 14.04 6.89 -5.31
C GLY A 114 14.62 8.30 -5.40
N ALA A 115 14.52 9.12 -4.34
CA ALA A 115 15.22 10.40 -4.24
C ALA A 115 16.76 10.25 -4.30
N CYS A 116 17.29 9.08 -3.93
CA CYS A 116 18.72 8.76 -4.00
C CYS A 116 19.11 8.03 -5.30
N THR A 117 18.24 7.19 -5.85
CA THR A 117 18.57 6.35 -7.03
C THR A 117 18.09 6.93 -8.36
N GLY A 118 17.07 7.79 -8.35
CA GLY A 118 16.45 8.34 -9.55
C GLY A 118 15.53 7.35 -10.27
N ASP A 119 15.03 6.32 -9.59
CA ASP A 119 14.15 5.30 -10.17
C ASP A 119 12.66 5.56 -9.85
N GLY A 120 11.79 4.98 -10.67
CA GLY A 120 10.33 5.03 -10.48
C GLY A 120 9.76 6.44 -10.47
N ASP A 121 8.66 6.65 -9.75
CA ASP A 121 7.97 7.93 -9.62
C ASP A 121 8.91 9.05 -9.17
N ALA A 122 9.81 8.74 -8.22
CA ALA A 122 10.76 9.71 -7.73
C ALA A 122 11.71 10.20 -8.83
N GLY A 123 12.18 9.27 -9.67
CA GLY A 123 12.96 9.57 -10.86
C GLY A 123 12.21 10.44 -11.86
N GLU A 124 10.95 10.10 -12.15
CA GLU A 124 10.10 10.88 -13.06
C GLU A 124 9.83 12.28 -12.51
N LEU A 125 9.51 12.40 -11.22
CA LEU A 125 9.34 13.69 -10.53
C LEU A 125 10.60 14.55 -10.64
N ILE A 126 11.78 13.97 -10.39
CA ILE A 126 13.06 14.68 -10.51
C ILE A 126 13.29 15.11 -11.97
N GLY A 127 13.01 14.23 -12.93
CA GLY A 127 13.10 14.52 -14.37
C GLY A 127 12.19 15.66 -14.81
N LEU A 128 11.04 15.82 -14.17
CA LEU A 128 10.10 16.93 -14.35
C LEU A 128 10.43 18.18 -13.52
N GLY A 129 11.57 18.18 -12.82
CA GLY A 129 12.09 19.34 -12.08
C GLY A 129 11.69 19.41 -10.60
N ALA A 130 11.08 18.36 -10.04
CA ALA A 130 10.84 18.30 -8.60
C ALA A 130 12.17 18.23 -7.84
N PRO A 131 12.41 19.11 -6.86
CA PRO A 131 13.66 19.08 -6.12
C PRO A 131 13.68 17.91 -5.14
N VAL A 132 14.80 17.18 -5.09
CA VAL A 132 15.02 15.98 -4.26
C VAL A 132 14.58 16.17 -2.80
N TRP A 133 14.83 17.34 -2.22
CA TRP A 133 14.46 17.60 -0.82
C TRP A 133 12.95 17.56 -0.57
N VAL A 134 12.10 17.89 -1.57
CA VAL A 134 10.64 17.79 -1.44
C VAL A 134 10.23 16.34 -1.29
N LEU A 135 10.85 15.42 -2.05
CA LEU A 135 10.59 13.99 -1.96
C LEU A 135 10.91 13.46 -0.56
N VAL A 136 12.02 13.93 0.03
CA VAL A 136 12.42 13.58 1.41
C VAL A 136 11.46 14.19 2.44
N VAL A 137 11.09 15.46 2.29
CA VAL A 137 10.17 16.16 3.21
C VAL A 137 8.77 15.55 3.18
N VAL A 138 8.32 15.00 2.05
CA VAL A 138 7.04 14.28 1.96
C VAL A 138 7.18 12.83 2.45
N GLY A 139 8.22 12.12 2.01
CA GLY A 139 8.40 10.70 2.30
C GLY A 139 8.73 10.40 3.76
N LEU A 140 9.53 11.24 4.43
CA LEU A 140 9.94 11.01 5.82
C LEU A 140 8.74 11.05 6.81
N PRO A 141 7.85 12.06 6.78
CA PRO A 141 6.63 12.03 7.58
C PRO A 141 5.72 10.83 7.29
N MET A 142 5.60 10.40 6.03
CA MET A 142 4.84 9.21 5.69
C MET A 142 5.44 7.97 6.36
N LEU A 143 6.74 7.76 6.20
CA LEU A 143 7.46 6.65 6.80
C LEU A 143 7.30 6.62 8.33
N LEU A 144 7.57 7.74 8.99
CA LEU A 144 7.45 7.86 10.45
C LEU A 144 6.00 7.70 10.93
N GLY A 145 5.04 8.26 10.18
CA GLY A 145 3.61 8.11 10.44
C GLY A 145 3.15 6.66 10.35
N GLY A 146 3.64 5.92 9.35
CA GLY A 146 3.34 4.50 9.18
C GLY A 146 3.92 3.63 10.29
N LEU A 147 5.19 3.87 10.68
CA LEU A 147 5.81 3.19 11.82
C LEU A 147 5.06 3.50 13.13
N ARG A 148 4.62 4.75 13.31
CA ARG A 148 3.76 5.12 14.46
C ARG A 148 2.40 4.45 14.39
N ALA A 149 1.81 4.29 13.20
CA ALA A 149 0.56 3.57 13.03
C ALA A 149 0.68 2.10 13.43
N TRP A 150 1.83 1.46 13.23
CA TRP A 150 2.09 0.09 13.69
C TRP A 150 2.38 -0.05 15.17
N HIS A 151 2.73 1.05 15.85
CA HIS A 151 3.02 1.01 17.27
C HIS A 151 1.84 0.45 18.07
N GLY A 152 2.13 -0.55 18.90
CA GLY A 152 1.15 -1.24 19.75
C GLY A 152 0.29 -2.30 19.04
N LEU A 153 0.50 -2.59 17.75
CA LEU A 153 -0.26 -3.64 17.05
C LEU A 153 0.23 -5.06 17.37
N GLY A 154 1.44 -5.21 17.90
CA GLY A 154 2.08 -6.51 18.18
C GLY A 154 1.16 -7.54 18.87
N PRO A 155 0.54 -7.21 20.02
CA PRO A 155 -0.34 -8.12 20.74
C PRO A 155 -1.52 -8.65 19.91
N ALA A 156 -2.11 -7.82 19.04
CA ALA A 156 -3.24 -8.22 18.19
C ALA A 156 -2.85 -9.24 17.10
N PHE A 157 -1.57 -9.28 16.73
CA PHE A 157 -1.00 -10.29 15.85
C PHE A 157 -0.39 -11.47 16.62
N GLY A 158 -0.65 -11.59 17.93
CA GLY A 158 -0.11 -12.65 18.77
C GLY A 158 1.39 -12.51 19.10
N MET A 159 1.98 -11.33 18.91
CA MET A 159 3.38 -11.05 19.26
C MET A 159 3.52 -10.58 20.72
N GLY A 160 4.63 -10.95 21.36
CA GLY A 160 4.97 -10.53 22.73
C GLY A 160 4.47 -11.46 23.84
N ASN A 161 4.96 -11.23 25.07
CA ASN A 161 4.54 -11.96 26.26
C ASN A 161 3.10 -11.55 26.63
N GLY A 162 2.12 -12.36 26.26
CA GLY A 162 0.70 -12.07 26.44
C GLY A 162 -0.06 -11.67 25.16
N GLY A 163 0.50 -11.92 23.98
CA GLY A 163 -0.19 -11.68 22.71
C GLY A 163 -1.56 -12.40 22.63
N GLU A 164 -2.51 -11.73 22.00
CA GLU A 164 -3.86 -12.25 21.80
C GLU A 164 -3.84 -13.50 20.92
N ARG A 165 -4.78 -14.42 21.13
CA ARG A 165 -4.91 -15.59 20.25
C ARG A 165 -5.47 -15.14 18.91
N VAL A 166 -4.67 -15.30 17.85
CA VAL A 166 -5.10 -15.08 16.47
C VAL A 166 -6.30 -15.98 16.13
N ALA A 167 -7.40 -15.35 15.74
CA ALA A 167 -8.63 -16.05 15.40
C ALA A 167 -8.47 -16.78 14.05
N ALA A 168 -9.03 -17.99 13.94
CA ALA A 168 -8.96 -18.77 12.70
C ALA A 168 -9.57 -18.02 11.50
N GLY A 169 -10.64 -17.25 11.74
CA GLY A 169 -11.28 -16.42 10.71
C GLY A 169 -10.36 -15.34 10.12
N GLN A 170 -9.41 -14.81 10.90
CA GLN A 170 -8.45 -13.83 10.39
C GLN A 170 -7.43 -14.48 9.45
N VAL A 171 -6.99 -15.70 9.77
CA VAL A 171 -6.09 -16.48 8.92
C VAL A 171 -6.76 -16.83 7.60
N VAL A 172 -7.99 -17.36 7.67
CA VAL A 172 -8.78 -17.71 6.47
C VAL A 172 -9.08 -16.46 5.63
N GLY A 173 -9.50 -15.37 6.27
CA GLY A 173 -9.78 -14.11 5.58
C GLY A 173 -8.55 -13.52 4.90
N SER A 174 -7.39 -13.55 5.56
CA SER A 174 -6.12 -13.10 4.98
C SER A 174 -5.68 -13.96 3.79
N ALA A 175 -5.76 -15.29 3.92
CA ALA A 175 -5.43 -16.20 2.83
C ALA A 175 -6.38 -16.04 1.62
N ALA A 176 -7.68 -15.89 1.88
CA ALA A 176 -8.68 -15.65 0.84
C ALA A 176 -8.46 -14.30 0.15
N LEU A 177 -8.14 -13.25 0.91
CA LEU A 177 -7.81 -11.93 0.37
C LEU A 177 -6.57 -12.00 -0.53
N LEU A 178 -5.49 -12.64 -0.07
CA LEU A 178 -4.28 -12.81 -0.88
C LEU A 178 -4.58 -13.56 -2.18
N ALA A 179 -5.30 -14.68 -2.09
CA ALA A 179 -5.67 -15.47 -3.27
C ALA A 179 -6.53 -14.66 -4.25
N LEU A 180 -7.49 -13.88 -3.74
CA LEU A 180 -8.33 -13.01 -4.55
C LEU A 180 -7.51 -11.94 -5.26
N ILE A 181 -6.60 -11.25 -4.57
CA ILE A 181 -5.76 -10.22 -5.17
C ILE A 181 -4.88 -10.81 -6.27
N ILE A 182 -4.21 -11.94 -6.01
CA ILE A 182 -3.39 -12.63 -7.01
C ILE A 182 -4.24 -13.01 -8.23
N MET A 183 -5.44 -13.57 -8.02
CA MET A 183 -6.34 -13.93 -9.11
C MET A 183 -6.76 -12.70 -9.93
N LEU A 184 -7.10 -11.59 -9.28
CA LEU A 184 -7.46 -10.35 -9.96
C LEU A 184 -6.28 -9.78 -10.76
N GLU A 185 -5.08 -9.75 -10.20
CA GLU A 185 -3.88 -9.31 -10.92
C GLU A 185 -3.61 -10.19 -12.14
N LEU A 186 -3.66 -11.52 -12.01
CA LEU A 186 -3.44 -12.43 -13.14
C LEU A 186 -4.48 -12.30 -14.26
N VAL A 187 -5.70 -11.85 -13.94
CA VAL A 187 -6.79 -11.66 -14.90
C VAL A 187 -6.77 -10.28 -15.55
N LEU A 188 -6.48 -9.24 -14.75
CA LEU A 188 -6.58 -7.85 -15.18
C LEU A 188 -5.30 -7.32 -15.82
N THR A 189 -4.15 -7.94 -15.55
CA THR A 189 -2.86 -7.49 -16.10
C THR A 189 -2.81 -7.80 -17.60
N PRO A 190 -2.62 -6.78 -18.45
CA PRO A 190 -2.39 -6.99 -19.88
C PRO A 190 -1.17 -7.91 -20.09
N ARG A 191 -1.29 -8.85 -21.04
CA ARG A 191 -0.19 -9.74 -21.42
C ARG A 191 0.70 -9.11 -22.46
#